data_AF-A0A8T7IDU2-F1
#
_entry.id   AF-A0A8T7IDU2-F1
#
_cell.length_a   1.000
_cell.length_b   1.000
_cell.length_c   1.000
_cell.angle_alpha   90.00
_cell.angle_beta   90.00
_cell.angle_gamma   90.00
#
_symmetry.space_group_name_H-M   'P 1'
#
loop_
_entity.id
_entity.type
_entity.pdbx_description
1 polymer ?
#
loop_
_entity_poly.entity_id
_entity_poly.type
_entity_poly.pdbx_seq_one_letter_code
_entity_poly.pdbx_strand_id
1 'polypeptide(L)'
;MATTASTGWFNRFLATVEWLGNLLPHPVTLFAMFAMGIVFLSGILGYFDVSVADPRPEGSAGRAADGMITVVSLMNAEGLQRIVTGLVTNFTGFAPLGTVLVAMLGVAVAEHSGMLSAAMRALVMNASKRMVTVTVVFAGIVSNTASELGYVVLIPLAAMIFHSLGRHPLAGLAAAFAGVSGGYSANLLLGTVDPLLSGITEAAAHLLDPDYVVGPEVNWYF
;
A
#
# COMPACT_ATOMS: atom_id res chain seq x y z
N MET A 1 -16.85 42.09 8.02
CA MET A 1 -15.64 42.51 7.31
C MET A 1 -14.61 41.40 7.49
N ALA A 2 -14.56 40.44 6.55
CA ALA A 2 -13.67 39.30 6.66
C ALA A 2 -12.24 39.76 6.32
N THR A 3 -11.34 39.68 7.30
CA THR A 3 -9.92 40.00 7.13
C THR A 3 -9.30 39.02 6.16
N THR A 4 -8.95 39.50 4.96
CA THR A 4 -8.10 38.78 4.01
C THR A 4 -6.69 38.69 4.59
N ALA A 5 -6.42 37.60 5.31
CA ALA A 5 -5.06 37.28 5.74
C ALA A 5 -4.20 37.08 4.49
N SER A 6 -3.10 37.83 4.40
CA SER A 6 -2.06 37.60 3.40
C SER A 6 -1.58 36.15 3.50
N THR A 7 -1.94 35.31 2.55
CA THR A 7 -1.55 33.89 2.55
C THR A 7 -0.06 33.79 2.29
N GLY A 8 0.71 33.64 3.37
CA GLY A 8 2.15 33.37 3.31
C GLY A 8 2.44 32.14 2.44
N TRP A 9 3.67 32.03 1.94
CA TRP A 9 4.11 30.93 1.07
C TRP A 9 3.73 29.53 1.63
N PHE A 10 3.83 29.35 2.95
CA PHE A 10 3.43 28.13 3.64
C PHE A 10 1.92 27.81 3.51
N ASN A 11 1.05 28.81 3.64
CA ASN A 11 -0.40 28.60 3.48
C ASN A 11 -0.77 28.25 2.04
N ARG A 12 -0.05 28.83 1.05
CA ARG A 12 -0.24 28.47 -0.36
C ARG A 12 0.20 27.03 -0.64
N PHE A 13 1.31 26.60 -0.03
CA PHE A 13 1.76 25.21 -0.11
C PHE A 13 0.73 24.25 0.48
N LEU A 14 0.23 24.52 1.70
CA LEU A 14 -0.80 23.68 2.34
C LEU A 14 -2.09 23.61 1.50
N ALA A 15 -2.54 24.74 0.94
CA ALA A 15 -3.71 24.75 0.06
C ALA A 15 -3.50 23.90 -1.21
N THR A 16 -2.26 23.84 -1.73
CA THR A 16 -1.93 22.98 -2.88
C THR A 16 -1.99 21.50 -2.48
N VAL A 17 -1.46 21.14 -1.30
CA VAL A 17 -1.52 19.77 -0.79
C VAL A 17 -2.97 19.33 -0.55
N GLU A 18 -3.78 20.19 0.07
CA GLU A 18 -5.21 19.94 0.30
C GLU A 18 -5.97 19.74 -1.02
N TRP A 19 -5.74 20.63 -1.99
CA TRP A 19 -6.36 20.52 -3.31
C TRP A 19 -5.96 19.21 -4.02
N LEU A 20 -4.68 18.84 -3.97
CA LEU A 20 -4.17 17.62 -4.59
C LEU A 20 -4.77 16.36 -3.93
N GLY A 21 -4.89 16.35 -2.60
CA GLY A 21 -5.50 15.26 -1.86
C GLY A 21 -6.99 15.09 -2.19
N ASN A 22 -7.71 16.20 -2.43
CA ASN A 22 -9.14 16.19 -2.76
C ASN A 22 -9.42 15.95 -4.25
N LEU A 23 -8.40 15.95 -5.11
CA LEU A 23 -8.57 15.80 -6.56
C LEU A 23 -8.96 14.37 -6.96
N LEU A 24 -8.46 13.37 -6.23
CA LEU A 24 -8.66 11.97 -6.56
C LEU A 24 -9.97 11.46 -5.95
N PRO A 25 -10.83 10.80 -6.75
CA PRO A 25 -12.00 10.13 -6.20
C PRO A 25 -11.57 8.93 -5.35
N HIS A 26 -12.51 8.40 -4.58
CA HIS A 26 -12.28 7.21 -3.77
C HIS A 26 -11.64 6.09 -4.61
N PRO A 27 -10.63 5.35 -4.10
CA PRO A 27 -9.87 4.38 -4.89
C PRO A 27 -10.73 3.35 -5.62
N VAL A 28 -11.81 2.87 -4.99
CA VAL A 28 -12.78 1.95 -5.63
C VAL A 28 -13.42 2.57 -6.88
N THR A 29 -13.80 3.85 -6.81
CA THR A 29 -14.38 4.58 -7.94
C THR A 29 -13.35 4.77 -9.05
N LEU A 30 -12.09 5.03 -8.67
CA LEU A 30 -10.97 5.13 -9.61
C LEU A 30 -10.75 3.81 -10.38
N PHE A 31 -10.71 2.67 -9.68
CA PHE A 31 -10.61 1.36 -10.34
C PHE A 31 -11.83 1.03 -11.21
N ALA A 32 -13.04 1.39 -10.79
CA ALA A 32 -14.23 1.22 -11.61
C ALA A 32 -14.16 2.05 -12.91
N MET A 33 -13.69 3.30 -12.82
CA MET A 33 -13.44 4.13 -13.99
C MET A 33 -12.37 3.54 -14.91
N PHE A 34 -11.27 3.01 -14.36
CA PHE A 34 -10.24 2.34 -15.15
C PHE A 34 -10.76 1.07 -15.85
N ALA A 35 -11.53 0.23 -15.16
CA ALA A 35 -12.13 -0.96 -15.76
C ALA A 35 -13.06 -0.59 -16.93
N MET A 36 -13.93 0.39 -16.74
CA MET A 36 -14.79 0.91 -17.81
C MET A 36 -13.98 1.54 -18.95
N GLY A 37 -12.92 2.27 -18.61
CA GLY A 37 -11.99 2.85 -19.56
C GLY A 37 -11.30 1.79 -20.42
N ILE A 38 -10.84 0.68 -19.82
CA ILE A 38 -10.23 -0.44 -20.54
C ILE A 38 -11.23 -1.08 -21.52
N VAL A 39 -12.48 -1.30 -21.10
CA VAL A 39 -13.52 -1.85 -21.98
C VAL A 39 -13.74 -0.93 -23.19
N PHE A 40 -13.85 0.38 -22.96
CA PHE A 40 -14.08 1.34 -24.03
C PHE A 40 -12.87 1.51 -24.96
N LEU A 41 -11.67 1.67 -24.39
CA LEU A 41 -10.44 1.86 -25.15
C LEU A 41 -10.06 0.61 -25.96
N SER A 42 -10.22 -0.59 -25.37
CA SER A 42 -10.01 -1.84 -26.12
C SER A 42 -10.98 -1.99 -27.29
N GLY A 43 -12.22 -1.49 -27.14
CA GLY A 43 -13.20 -1.41 -28.24
C GLY A 43 -12.73 -0.53 -29.39
N ILE A 44 -12.29 0.70 -29.09
CA ILE A 44 -11.80 1.64 -30.12
C ILE A 44 -10.53 1.13 -30.78
N LEU A 45 -9.52 0.76 -29.99
CA LEU A 45 -8.23 0.34 -30.51
C LEU A 45 -8.31 -1.00 -31.25
N GLY A 46 -9.16 -1.92 -30.78
CA GLY A 46 -9.45 -3.16 -31.48
C GLY A 46 -10.20 -2.95 -32.78
N TYR A 47 -11.03 -1.91 -32.91
CA TYR A 47 -11.68 -1.56 -34.18
C TYR A 47 -10.68 -1.08 -35.25
N PHE A 48 -9.57 -0.46 -34.83
CA PHE A 48 -8.50 -0.01 -35.71
C PHE A 48 -7.37 -1.05 -35.90
N ASP A 49 -7.55 -2.29 -35.39
CA ASP A 49 -6.57 -3.37 -35.44
C ASP A 49 -5.15 -2.94 -35.00
N VAL A 50 -5.09 -2.10 -33.95
CA VAL A 50 -3.82 -1.59 -33.45
C VAL A 50 -2.95 -2.73 -32.93
N SER A 51 -1.70 -2.74 -33.38
CA SER A 51 -0.69 -3.74 -32.99
C SER A 51 0.68 -3.10 -32.83
N VAL A 52 1.52 -3.75 -32.03
CA VAL A 52 2.91 -3.31 -31.76
C VAL A 52 3.84 -4.51 -31.81
N ALA A 53 5.08 -4.30 -32.28
CA ALA A 53 6.10 -5.32 -32.23
C ALA A 53 6.42 -5.69 -30.78
N ASP A 54 6.44 -6.99 -30.48
CA ASP A 54 6.72 -7.50 -29.15
C ASP A 54 8.23 -7.35 -28.84
N PRO A 55 8.61 -6.64 -27.78
CA PRO A 55 10.01 -6.41 -27.43
C PRO A 55 10.71 -7.61 -26.78
N ARG A 56 9.99 -8.69 -26.43
CA ARG A 56 10.56 -9.89 -25.80
C ARG A 56 11.47 -10.67 -26.77
N PRO A 57 12.41 -11.51 -26.29
CA PRO A 57 13.17 -12.41 -27.17
C PRO A 57 12.30 -13.40 -27.95
N GLU A 58 12.76 -13.83 -29.12
CA GLU A 58 12.13 -14.95 -29.84
C GLU A 58 12.22 -16.23 -29.00
N GLY A 59 11.09 -16.92 -28.85
CA GLY A 59 10.97 -18.10 -27.99
C GLY A 59 10.58 -17.82 -26.53
N SER A 60 10.38 -16.56 -26.13
CA SER A 60 9.81 -16.23 -24.81
C SER A 60 8.38 -16.79 -24.65
N ALA A 61 8.08 -17.28 -23.45
CA ALA A 61 6.75 -17.79 -23.10
C ALA A 61 5.68 -16.70 -23.32
N GLY A 62 4.58 -17.09 -23.98
CA GLY A 62 3.47 -16.17 -24.28
C GLY A 62 3.75 -15.14 -25.40
N ARG A 63 4.86 -15.26 -26.15
CA ARG A 63 5.09 -14.48 -27.38
C ARG A 63 4.37 -15.12 -28.56
N ALA A 64 3.63 -14.32 -29.33
CA ALA A 64 2.99 -14.78 -30.56
C ALA A 64 4.04 -15.12 -31.63
N ALA A 65 3.78 -16.13 -32.46
CA ALA A 65 4.74 -16.63 -33.45
C ALA A 65 5.09 -15.59 -34.54
N ASP A 66 4.20 -14.63 -34.76
CA ASP A 66 4.39 -13.49 -35.66
C ASP A 66 5.15 -12.31 -35.01
N GLY A 67 5.47 -12.41 -33.72
CA GLY A 67 6.20 -11.39 -32.97
C GLY A 67 5.41 -10.11 -32.71
N MET A 68 4.08 -10.12 -32.86
CA MET A 68 3.22 -8.94 -32.71
C MET A 68 2.29 -9.08 -31.49
N ILE A 69 2.12 -7.99 -30.74
CA ILE A 69 1.08 -7.85 -29.71
C ILE A 69 -0.09 -7.10 -30.34
N THR A 70 -1.26 -7.73 -30.36
CA THR A 70 -2.49 -7.17 -30.91
C THR A 70 -3.46 -6.77 -29.79
N VAL A 71 -4.21 -5.70 -30.01
CA VAL A 71 -5.25 -5.29 -29.05
C VAL A 71 -6.44 -6.25 -29.13
N VAL A 72 -6.86 -6.79 -27.98
CA VAL A 72 -8.08 -7.61 -27.87
C VAL A 72 -9.22 -6.75 -27.38
N SER A 73 -10.24 -6.55 -28.22
CA SER A 73 -11.45 -5.80 -27.86
C SER A 73 -12.28 -6.56 -26.83
N LEU A 74 -12.68 -5.87 -25.76
CA LEU A 74 -13.64 -6.37 -24.77
C LEU A 74 -15.08 -5.96 -25.07
N MET A 75 -15.29 -5.10 -26.08
CA MET A 75 -16.59 -4.54 -26.45
C MET A 75 -17.29 -5.36 -27.55
N ASN A 76 -17.08 -6.67 -27.56
CA ASN A 76 -17.68 -7.63 -28.48
C ASN A 76 -18.22 -8.86 -27.70
N ALA A 77 -18.84 -9.81 -28.41
CA ALA A 77 -19.45 -10.98 -27.77
C ALA A 77 -18.44 -11.84 -26.98
N GLU A 78 -17.26 -12.08 -27.56
CA GLU A 78 -16.18 -12.86 -26.93
C GLU A 78 -15.61 -12.15 -25.69
N GLY A 79 -15.42 -10.84 -25.78
CA GLY A 79 -14.97 -9.98 -24.70
C GLY A 79 -15.94 -9.96 -23.52
N LEU A 80 -17.24 -9.83 -23.80
CA LEU A 80 -18.28 -9.91 -22.77
C LEU A 80 -18.31 -11.30 -22.12
N GLN A 81 -18.21 -12.37 -22.92
CA GLN A 81 -18.10 -13.73 -22.39
C GLN A 81 -16.89 -13.85 -21.47
N ARG A 82 -15.71 -13.37 -21.89
CA ARG A 82 -14.48 -13.39 -21.09
C ARG A 82 -14.64 -12.64 -19.77
N ILE A 83 -15.28 -11.48 -19.77
CA ILE A 83 -15.56 -10.71 -18.55
C ILE A 83 -16.44 -11.53 -17.60
N VAL A 84 -17.58 -12.03 -18.08
CA VAL A 84 -18.56 -12.73 -17.23
C VAL A 84 -18.01 -14.06 -16.71
N THR A 85 -17.35 -14.85 -17.56
CA THR A 85 -16.79 -16.15 -17.15
C THR A 85 -15.55 -16.00 -16.27
N GLY A 86 -14.78 -14.92 -16.45
CA GLY A 86 -13.55 -14.65 -15.71
C GLY A 86 -13.75 -13.88 -14.40
N LEU A 87 -14.92 -13.29 -14.16
CA LEU A 87 -15.12 -12.35 -13.05
C LEU A 87 -14.73 -12.94 -11.69
N VAL A 88 -15.26 -14.12 -11.36
CA VAL A 88 -14.99 -14.77 -10.07
C VAL A 88 -13.57 -15.31 -10.01
N THR A 89 -13.09 -15.96 -11.07
CA THR A 89 -11.75 -16.56 -11.11
C THR A 89 -10.65 -15.52 -11.02
N ASN A 90 -10.83 -14.35 -11.66
CA ASN A 90 -9.91 -13.23 -11.55
C ASN A 90 -9.90 -12.65 -10.13
N PHE A 91 -11.07 -12.54 -9.48
CA PHE A 91 -11.15 -12.03 -8.12
C PHE A 91 -10.53 -12.99 -7.10
N THR A 92 -10.86 -14.28 -7.16
CA THR A 92 -10.34 -15.29 -6.23
C THR A 92 -8.89 -15.66 -6.50
N GLY A 93 -8.45 -15.58 -7.75
CA GLY A 93 -7.08 -15.84 -8.18
C GLY A 93 -6.15 -14.64 -8.03
N PHE A 94 -6.65 -13.49 -7.57
CA PHE A 94 -5.84 -12.32 -7.31
C PHE A 94 -4.92 -12.59 -6.11
N ALA A 95 -3.61 -12.77 -6.37
CA ALA A 95 -2.62 -13.21 -5.38
C ALA A 95 -2.69 -12.46 -4.04
N PRO A 96 -2.83 -11.11 -3.99
CA PRO A 96 -2.95 -10.38 -2.73
C PRO A 96 -4.14 -10.79 -1.86
N LEU A 97 -5.24 -11.22 -2.46
CA LEU A 97 -6.47 -11.49 -1.70
C LEU A 97 -6.27 -12.67 -0.74
N GLY A 98 -5.71 -13.77 -1.22
CA GLY A 98 -5.46 -14.95 -0.39
C GLY A 98 -4.41 -14.71 0.68
N THR A 99 -3.27 -14.11 0.29
CA THR A 99 -2.12 -13.93 1.19
C THR A 99 -2.43 -12.95 2.32
N VAL A 100 -3.13 -11.85 2.02
CA VAL A 100 -3.51 -10.85 3.03
C VAL A 100 -4.55 -11.39 4.00
N LEU A 101 -5.57 -12.12 3.54
CA LEU A 101 -6.58 -12.70 4.42
C LEU A 101 -5.96 -13.67 5.45
N VAL A 102 -5.04 -14.53 5.00
CA VAL A 102 -4.35 -15.47 5.89
C VAL A 102 -3.45 -14.73 6.88
N ALA A 103 -2.66 -13.75 6.42
CA ALA A 103 -1.81 -12.94 7.28
C ALA A 103 -2.63 -12.17 8.35
N MET A 104 -3.78 -11.61 7.95
CA MET A 104 -4.64 -10.84 8.84
C MET A 104 -5.32 -11.68 9.92
N LEU A 105 -5.58 -12.97 9.68
CA LEU A 105 -6.05 -13.86 10.75
C LEU A 105 -5.04 -13.97 11.89
N GLY A 106 -3.76 -14.13 11.57
CA GLY A 106 -2.69 -14.21 12.58
C GLY A 106 -2.53 -12.89 13.36
N VAL A 107 -2.48 -11.77 12.63
CA VAL A 107 -2.37 -10.43 13.23
C VAL A 107 -3.58 -10.11 14.10
N ALA A 108 -4.81 -10.43 13.65
CA ALA A 108 -6.03 -10.19 14.42
C ALA A 108 -6.02 -10.94 15.76
N VAL A 109 -5.56 -12.20 15.79
CA VAL A 109 -5.43 -12.95 17.05
C VAL A 109 -4.38 -12.33 17.97
N ALA A 110 -3.23 -11.94 17.42
CA ALA A 110 -2.15 -11.29 18.17
C ALA A 110 -2.56 -9.91 18.73
N GLU A 111 -3.40 -9.18 17.99
CA GLU A 111 -3.93 -7.88 18.41
C GLU A 111 -5.04 -8.03 19.45
N HIS A 112 -6.06 -8.87 19.19
CA HIS A 112 -7.19 -9.05 20.10
C HIS A 112 -6.81 -9.69 21.43
N SER A 113 -5.76 -10.52 21.46
CA SER A 113 -5.18 -11.02 22.71
C SER A 113 -4.43 -9.96 23.51
N GLY A 114 -4.17 -8.79 22.93
CA GLY A 114 -3.39 -7.70 23.54
C GLY A 114 -1.88 -7.93 23.51
N MET A 115 -1.39 -9.01 22.90
CA MET A 115 0.04 -9.37 22.85
C MET A 115 0.87 -8.24 22.23
N LEU A 116 0.44 -7.73 21.07
CA LEU A 116 1.16 -6.67 20.35
C LEU A 116 1.17 -5.36 21.15
N SER A 117 0.03 -5.00 21.74
CA SER A 117 -0.10 -3.80 22.59
C SER A 117 0.79 -3.88 23.84
N ALA A 118 0.82 -5.04 24.51
CA ALA A 118 1.66 -5.27 25.67
C ALA A 118 3.15 -5.22 25.32
N ALA A 119 3.58 -5.87 24.23
CA ALA A 119 4.95 -5.86 23.76
C ALA A 119 5.43 -4.43 23.43
N MET A 120 4.61 -3.67 22.72
CA MET A 120 4.88 -2.27 22.37
C MET A 120 5.02 -1.37 23.61
N ARG A 121 4.12 -1.51 24.59
CA ARG A 121 4.21 -0.77 25.85
C ARG A 121 5.47 -1.15 26.62
N ALA A 122 5.77 -2.45 26.72
CA ALA A 122 6.94 -2.95 27.43
C ALA A 122 8.25 -2.41 26.82
N LEU A 123 8.33 -2.35 25.49
CA LEU A 123 9.49 -1.82 24.76
C LEU A 123 9.80 -0.37 25.15
N VAL A 124 8.77 0.49 25.23
CA VAL A 124 8.96 1.92 25.50
C VAL A 124 9.08 2.21 27.00
N MET A 125 8.33 1.52 27.85
CA MET A 125 8.35 1.72 29.31
C MET A 125 9.68 1.30 29.95
N ASN A 126 10.37 0.33 29.36
CA ASN A 126 11.68 -0.14 29.84
C ASN A 126 12.86 0.65 29.25
N ALA A 127 12.61 1.68 28.43
CA ALA A 127 13.66 2.46 27.80
C ALA A 127 14.43 3.32 28.81
N SER A 128 15.76 3.33 28.71
CA SER A 128 16.58 4.23 29.53
C SER A 128 16.32 5.70 29.16
N LYS A 129 16.39 6.62 30.14
CA LYS A 129 16.11 8.06 29.93
C LYS A 129 16.88 8.67 28.74
N ARG A 130 18.07 8.17 28.43
CA ARG A 130 18.89 8.62 27.29
C ARG A 130 18.37 8.09 25.94
N MET A 131 17.86 6.86 25.90
CA MET A 131 17.43 6.20 24.66
C MET A 131 15.95 6.38 24.32
N VAL A 132 15.13 6.92 25.23
CA VAL A 132 13.67 7.09 25.04
C VAL A 132 13.28 7.62 23.66
N THR A 133 13.96 8.65 23.14
CA THR A 133 13.63 9.19 21.80
C THR A 133 13.85 8.16 20.70
N VAL A 134 14.99 7.45 20.72
CA VAL A 134 15.32 6.40 19.75
C VAL A 134 14.34 5.23 19.90
N THR A 135 14.06 4.80 21.13
CA THR A 135 13.14 3.70 21.39
C THR A 135 11.72 4.03 20.95
N VAL A 136 11.25 5.27 21.12
CA VAL A 136 9.93 5.69 20.64
C VAL A 136 9.83 5.65 19.11
N VAL A 137 10.84 6.18 18.41
CA VAL A 137 10.85 6.15 16.93
C VAL A 137 10.93 4.71 16.43
N PHE A 138 11.82 3.91 17.01
CA PHE A 138 11.98 2.50 16.68
C PHE A 138 10.73 1.69 16.94
N ALA A 139 10.08 1.88 18.10
CA ALA A 139 8.78 1.31 18.39
C ALA A 139 7.76 1.74 17.33
N GLY A 140 7.77 3.01 16.91
CA GLY A 140 6.88 3.52 15.87
C GLY A 140 7.02 2.77 14.56
N ILE A 141 8.25 2.53 14.11
CA ILE A 141 8.55 1.77 12.89
C ILE A 141 7.99 0.34 13.01
N VAL A 142 8.33 -0.38 14.10
CA VAL A 142 7.89 -1.77 14.30
C VAL A 142 6.37 -1.90 14.51
N SER A 143 5.69 -0.83 14.95
CA SER A 143 4.27 -0.86 15.27
C SER A 143 3.35 -1.12 14.07
N ASN A 144 3.84 -0.95 12.83
CA ASN A 144 3.07 -1.28 11.63
C ASN A 144 2.65 -2.76 11.59
N THR A 145 3.45 -3.69 12.15
CA THR A 145 3.06 -5.11 12.21
C THR A 145 1.73 -5.33 12.92
N ALA A 146 1.35 -4.39 13.78
CA ALA A 146 0.09 -4.37 14.52
C ALA A 146 -0.97 -3.43 13.88
N SER A 147 -0.86 -3.18 12.57
CA SER A 147 -1.68 -2.29 11.73
C SER A 147 -1.85 -0.87 12.27
N GLU A 148 -2.69 -0.68 13.29
CA GLU A 148 -3.18 0.62 13.76
C GLU A 148 -2.74 0.97 15.20
N LEU A 149 -2.13 0.02 15.94
CA LEU A 149 -1.74 0.25 17.33
C LEU A 149 -0.73 1.40 17.50
N GLY A 150 0.10 1.65 16.50
CA GLY A 150 1.05 2.77 16.50
C GLY A 150 0.35 4.11 16.70
N TYR A 151 -0.75 4.35 15.97
CA TYR A 151 -1.49 5.61 16.06
C TYR A 151 -2.28 5.72 17.37
N VAL A 152 -2.94 4.64 17.78
CA VAL A 152 -3.87 4.66 18.92
C VAL A 152 -3.12 4.67 20.26
N VAL A 153 -2.05 3.89 20.39
CA VAL A 153 -1.39 3.63 21.67
C VAL A 153 -0.06 4.36 21.79
N LEU A 154 0.79 4.27 20.77
CA LEU A 154 2.18 4.72 20.91
C LEU A 154 2.31 6.24 20.93
N ILE A 155 1.56 6.95 20.08
CA ILE A 155 1.59 8.42 20.00
C ILE A 155 1.27 9.09 21.36
N PRO A 156 0.11 8.82 22.00
CA PRO A 156 -0.18 9.41 23.31
C PRO A 156 0.77 8.93 24.42
N LEU A 157 1.19 7.65 24.37
CA LEU A 157 2.14 7.11 25.34
C LEU A 157 3.49 7.83 25.28
N ALA A 158 4.00 8.10 24.08
CA ALA A 158 5.25 8.83 23.89
C ALA A 158 5.18 10.26 24.44
N ALA A 159 4.06 10.96 24.23
CA ALA A 159 3.85 12.29 24.80
C ALA A 159 3.90 12.27 26.35
N MET A 160 3.22 11.28 26.95
CA MET A 160 3.20 11.08 28.41
C MET A 160 4.59 10.75 28.98
N ILE A 161 5.36 9.89 28.30
CA ILE A 161 6.72 9.52 28.73
C ILE A 161 7.68 10.72 28.63
N PHE A 162 7.57 11.52 27.56
CA PHE A 162 8.37 12.74 27.46
C PHE A 162 8.02 13.72 28.58
N HIS A 163 6.73 13.89 28.88
CA HIS A 163 6.27 14.72 29.99
C HIS A 163 6.83 14.26 31.35
N SER A 164 6.75 12.96 31.66
CA SER A 164 7.21 12.41 32.94
C SER A 164 8.72 12.49 33.13
N LEU A 165 9.48 12.59 32.04
CA LEU A 165 10.93 12.80 32.04
C LEU A 165 11.34 14.28 32.08
N GLY A 166 10.38 15.21 32.18
CA GLY A 166 10.62 16.65 32.14
C GLY A 166 10.99 17.18 30.74
N ARG A 167 10.70 16.42 29.68
CA ARG A 167 10.90 16.82 28.28
C ARG A 167 9.59 17.36 27.68
N HIS A 168 9.70 18.07 26.57
CA HIS A 168 8.54 18.65 25.90
C HIS A 168 7.62 17.55 25.32
N PRO A 169 6.34 17.44 25.72
CA PRO A 169 5.45 16.34 25.31
C PRO A 169 5.21 16.29 23.79
N LEU A 170 5.10 17.46 23.14
CA LEU A 170 4.92 17.52 21.67
C LEU A 170 6.11 16.94 20.91
N ALA A 171 7.32 16.94 21.50
CA ALA A 171 8.48 16.30 20.86
C ALA A 171 8.33 14.77 20.88
N GLY A 172 7.76 14.20 21.95
CA GLY A 172 7.43 12.78 22.01
C GLY A 172 6.32 12.40 21.02
N LEU A 173 5.29 13.24 20.92
CA LEU A 173 4.20 13.08 19.95
C LEU A 173 4.74 13.10 18.51
N ALA A 174 5.55 14.11 18.17
CA ALA A 174 6.16 14.22 16.84
C ALA A 174 7.10 13.05 16.53
N ALA A 175 7.90 12.60 17.51
CA ALA A 175 8.80 11.46 17.33
C ALA A 175 8.04 10.16 17.06
N ALA A 176 6.98 9.89 17.83
CA ALA A 176 6.13 8.71 17.61
C ALA A 176 5.41 8.79 16.25
N PHE A 177 4.79 9.94 15.94
CA PHE A 177 4.08 10.12 14.67
C PHE A 177 5.00 9.96 13.46
N ALA A 178 6.21 10.54 13.51
CA ALA A 178 7.20 10.36 12.46
C ALA A 178 7.65 8.90 12.32
N GLY A 179 7.82 8.17 13.44
CA GLY A 179 8.16 6.75 13.42
C GLY A 179 7.06 5.88 12.82
N VAL A 180 5.80 6.08 13.23
CA VAL A 180 4.65 5.29 12.75
C VAL A 180 4.33 5.60 11.29
N SER A 181 4.23 6.88 10.93
CA SER A 181 3.83 7.31 9.58
C SER A 181 4.97 7.23 8.58
N GLY A 182 6.15 7.75 8.94
CA GLY A 182 7.32 7.76 8.07
C GLY A 182 8.00 6.39 7.96
N GLY A 183 7.87 5.55 8.98
CA GLY A 183 8.42 4.19 9.01
C GLY A 183 7.48 3.10 8.52
N TYR A 184 6.32 3.45 7.96
CA TYR A 184 5.23 2.50 7.68
C TYR A 184 5.67 1.24 6.91
N SER A 185 6.47 1.38 5.86
CA SER A 185 6.89 0.24 5.04
C SER A 185 8.09 -0.54 5.58
N ALA A 186 8.82 -0.01 6.57
CA ALA A 186 10.03 -0.65 7.07
C ALA A 186 9.72 -1.43 8.36
N ASN A 187 10.18 -2.68 8.45
CA ASN A 187 9.94 -3.49 9.64
C ASN A 187 10.99 -4.58 9.83
N LEU A 188 11.13 -5.06 11.07
CA LEU A 188 11.99 -6.21 11.39
C LEU A 188 11.34 -7.54 11.01
N LEU A 189 10.01 -7.59 11.06
CA LEU A 189 9.23 -8.78 10.75
C LEU A 189 8.34 -8.49 9.55
N LEU A 190 8.07 -9.54 8.77
CA LEU A 190 7.08 -9.47 7.70
C LEU A 190 5.72 -9.09 8.30
N GLY A 191 5.17 -8.00 7.80
CA GLY A 191 3.85 -7.49 8.11
C GLY A 191 2.84 -7.86 7.03
N THR A 192 1.66 -7.28 7.12
CA THR A 192 0.57 -7.49 6.15
C THR A 192 0.74 -6.69 4.87
N VAL A 193 1.57 -5.64 4.92
CA VAL A 193 1.95 -4.82 3.77
C VAL A 193 2.80 -5.62 2.79
N ASP A 194 3.66 -6.51 3.28
CA ASP A 194 4.56 -7.30 2.43
C ASP A 194 3.84 -8.24 1.46
N PRO A 195 2.93 -9.14 1.90
CA PRO A 195 2.14 -9.99 0.99
C PRO A 195 1.19 -9.18 0.09
N LEU A 196 0.72 -8.01 0.55
CA LEU A 196 -0.12 -7.12 -0.25
C LEU A 196 0.65 -6.52 -1.43
N LEU A 197 1.80 -5.90 -1.15
CA LEU A 197 2.61 -5.23 -2.18
C LEU A 197 3.29 -6.23 -3.11
N SER A 198 3.82 -7.33 -2.57
CA SER A 198 4.40 -8.42 -3.39
C SER A 198 3.37 -9.01 -4.33
N GLY A 199 2.16 -9.33 -3.86
CA GLY A 199 1.11 -9.87 -4.72
C GLY A 199 0.64 -8.91 -5.83
N ILE A 200 0.60 -7.59 -5.56
CA ILE A 200 0.28 -6.59 -6.60
C ILE A 200 1.43 -6.53 -7.61
N THR A 201 2.67 -6.58 -7.14
CA THR A 201 3.87 -6.56 -7.98
C THR A 201 3.95 -7.81 -8.86
N GLU A 202 3.62 -8.98 -8.31
CA GLU A 202 3.53 -10.25 -9.05
C GLU A 202 2.49 -10.17 -10.17
N ALA A 203 1.27 -9.72 -9.85
CA ALA A 203 0.21 -9.55 -10.84
C ALA A 203 0.61 -8.58 -11.97
N ALA A 204 1.41 -7.56 -11.66
CA ALA A 204 1.97 -6.65 -12.67
C ALA A 204 3.10 -7.30 -13.49
N ALA A 205 3.96 -8.10 -12.86
CA ALA A 205 5.06 -8.81 -13.52
C ALA A 205 4.56 -9.87 -14.52
N HIS A 206 3.45 -10.54 -14.20
CA HIS A 206 2.79 -11.52 -15.09
C HIS A 206 2.32 -10.95 -16.43
N LEU A 207 2.26 -9.63 -16.58
CA LEU A 207 2.03 -8.99 -17.89
C LEU A 207 3.18 -9.26 -18.88
N LEU A 208 4.40 -9.51 -18.38
CA LEU A 208 5.58 -9.76 -19.19
C LEU A 208 6.08 -11.20 -19.07
N ASP A 209 6.14 -11.72 -17.84
CA ASP A 209 6.64 -13.05 -17.50
C ASP A 209 5.62 -13.79 -16.61
N PRO A 210 4.84 -14.73 -17.19
CA PRO A 210 3.78 -15.44 -16.46
C PRO A 210 4.26 -16.31 -15.30
N ASP A 211 5.54 -16.70 -15.28
CA ASP A 211 6.11 -17.60 -14.27
C ASP A 211 6.85 -16.83 -13.16
N TYR A 212 6.82 -15.49 -13.20
CA TYR A 212 7.49 -14.65 -12.21
C TYR A 212 6.79 -14.72 -10.85
N VAL A 213 7.51 -15.05 -9.79
CA VAL A 213 6.95 -15.16 -8.43
C VAL A 213 7.57 -14.09 -7.55
N VAL A 214 6.73 -13.35 -6.81
CA VAL A 214 7.20 -12.34 -5.86
C VAL A 214 6.80 -12.76 -4.46
N GLY A 215 7.77 -13.30 -3.72
CA GLY A 215 7.56 -13.66 -2.31
C GLY A 215 7.39 -12.43 -1.42
N PRO A 216 6.65 -12.53 -0.30
CA PRO A 216 6.55 -11.46 0.70
C PRO A 216 7.91 -11.09 1.31
N GLU A 217 8.88 -12.00 1.31
CA GLU A 217 10.23 -11.79 1.82
C GLU A 217 11.14 -10.97 0.89
N VAL A 218 10.71 -10.64 -0.33
CA VAL A 218 11.55 -10.00 -1.36
C VAL A 218 12.19 -8.70 -0.88
N ASN A 219 11.49 -7.95 -0.02
CA ASN A 219 11.95 -6.68 0.52
C ASN A 219 12.49 -6.79 1.95
N TRP A 220 12.57 -7.99 2.55
CA TRP A 220 12.85 -8.12 3.98
C TRP A 220 14.24 -7.63 4.40
N TYR A 221 15.22 -7.67 3.49
CA TYR A 221 16.58 -7.19 3.75
C TYR A 221 16.77 -5.67 3.57
N PHE A 222 15.77 -4.96 3.03
CA PHE A 222 15.84 -3.55 2.66
C PHE A 222 15.05 -2.67 3.64
#